data_AF-A0AA42YB67-F1
#
_entry.id   AF-A0AA42YB67-F1
#
_cell.length_a   1.000
_cell.length_b   1.000
_cell.length_c   1.000
_cell.angle_alpha   90.00
_cell.angle_beta   90.00
_cell.angle_gamma   90.00
#
_symmetry.space_group_name_H-M   'P 1'
#
loop_
_entity.id
_entity.type
_entity.pdbx_description
1 polymer ?
#
loop_
_entity_poly.entity_id
_entity_poly.type
_entity_poly.pdbx_seq_one_letter_code
_entity_poly.pdbx_strand_id
1 'polypeptide(L)'
;MIAGRTLMRRVGESLRMVVGLCAYVGEVARAQNSKLLQLAAIVSAALMAAFRPVYWRRTIRNAFARQVLSSGVEAIGIIGFLGIALGVLLVLQYQVWLGNIVQSLLLGPVFVAVVVRELAPLLVNLVVIARSGGTMAAELALIHVSGEDRVAEGQGLDPLAYFVIPRVLALTLSVLCLTLIFT
;
A
#
# COMPACT_ATOMS: atom_id res chain seq x y z
N MET A 1 -41.16 -35.86 32.91
CA MET A 1 -40.67 -34.62 33.57
C MET A 1 -39.17 -34.34 33.38
N ILE A 2 -38.38 -35.25 32.76
CA ILE A 2 -36.91 -35.11 32.65
C ILE A 2 -36.47 -34.43 31.34
N ALA A 3 -37.22 -34.58 30.25
CA ALA A 3 -36.87 -34.03 28.93
C ALA A 3 -36.98 -32.49 28.80
N GLY A 4 -37.85 -31.84 29.58
CA GLY A 4 -38.02 -30.38 29.52
C GLY A 4 -36.86 -29.61 30.16
N ARG A 5 -36.16 -30.22 31.14
CA ARG A 5 -35.07 -29.58 31.89
C ARG A 5 -33.75 -29.61 31.11
N THR A 6 -33.54 -30.61 30.25
CA THR A 6 -32.39 -30.71 29.32
C THR A 6 -32.51 -29.75 28.13
N LEU A 7 -33.71 -29.51 27.62
CA LEU A 7 -33.97 -28.54 26.56
C LEU A 7 -33.71 -27.09 27.02
N MET A 8 -34.19 -26.70 28.20
CA MET A 8 -33.91 -25.36 28.76
C MET A 8 -32.42 -25.12 29.02
N ARG A 9 -31.66 -26.17 29.38
CA ARG A 9 -30.21 -26.06 29.62
C ARG A 9 -29.42 -25.88 28.32
N ARG A 10 -29.80 -26.58 27.24
CA ARG A 10 -29.20 -26.39 25.89
C ARG A 10 -29.49 -25.01 25.30
N VAL A 11 -30.69 -24.47 25.54
CA VAL A 11 -31.03 -23.10 25.09
C VAL A 11 -30.19 -22.06 25.83
N GLY A 12 -29.95 -22.22 27.14
CA GLY A 12 -29.08 -21.33 27.92
C GLY A 12 -27.61 -21.38 27.49
N GLU A 13 -27.08 -22.55 27.15
CA GLU A 13 -25.71 -22.69 26.62
C GLU A 13 -25.58 -22.11 25.20
N SER A 14 -26.59 -22.30 24.34
CA SER A 14 -26.63 -21.72 23.00
C SER A 14 -26.67 -20.19 23.05
N LEU A 15 -27.44 -19.60 23.98
CA LEU A 15 -27.52 -18.15 24.16
C LEU A 15 -26.19 -17.56 24.65
N ARG A 16 -25.50 -18.24 25.57
CA ARG A 16 -24.17 -17.82 26.04
C ARG A 16 -23.12 -17.88 24.94
N MET A 17 -23.20 -18.89 24.06
CA MET A 17 -22.31 -19.03 22.92
C MET A 17 -22.50 -17.88 21.90
N VAL A 18 -23.76 -17.52 21.60
CA VAL A 18 -24.08 -16.41 20.69
C VAL A 18 -23.64 -15.06 21.25
N VAL A 19 -23.91 -14.80 22.54
CA VAL A 19 -23.47 -13.55 23.20
C VAL A 19 -21.94 -13.45 23.26
N GLY A 20 -21.25 -14.57 23.52
CA GLY A 20 -19.78 -14.63 23.49
C GLY A 20 -19.21 -14.37 22.10
N LEU A 21 -19.83 -14.90 21.04
CA LEU A 21 -19.43 -14.64 19.66
C LEU A 21 -19.61 -13.16 19.29
N CYS A 22 -20.73 -12.55 19.66
CA CYS A 22 -20.97 -11.11 19.43
C CYS A 22 -19.99 -10.22 20.21
N ALA A 23 -19.63 -10.59 21.44
CA ALA A 23 -18.62 -9.86 22.21
C ALA A 23 -17.23 -9.96 21.57
N TYR A 24 -16.83 -11.15 21.10
CA TYR A 24 -15.56 -11.35 20.39
C TYR A 24 -15.49 -10.55 19.08
N VAL A 25 -16.55 -10.58 18.28
CA VAL A 25 -16.65 -9.77 17.04
C VAL A 25 -16.64 -8.28 17.37
N GLY A 26 -17.30 -7.86 18.45
CA GLY A 26 -17.33 -6.48 18.92
C GLY A 26 -15.95 -5.95 19.34
N GLU A 27 -15.17 -6.75 20.06
CA GLU A 27 -13.80 -6.38 20.46
C GLU A 27 -12.86 -6.29 19.25
N VAL A 28 -12.95 -7.25 18.31
CA VAL A 28 -12.15 -7.22 17.07
C VAL A 28 -12.51 -6.00 16.22
N ALA A 29 -13.80 -5.71 16.05
CA ALA A 29 -14.25 -4.54 15.28
C ALA A 29 -13.78 -3.21 15.90
N ARG A 30 -13.82 -3.09 17.24
CA ARG A 30 -13.40 -1.88 17.96
C ARG A 30 -11.89 -1.69 17.92
N ALA A 31 -11.12 -2.78 18.03
CA ALA A 31 -9.67 -2.77 17.89
C ALA A 31 -9.21 -2.44 16.47
N GLN A 32 -10.02 -2.77 15.45
CA GLN A 32 -9.72 -2.44 14.06
C GLN A 32 -9.98 -0.95 13.75
N ASN A 33 -11.02 -0.36 14.34
CA ASN A 33 -11.34 1.04 14.13
C ASN A 33 -10.22 1.98 14.62
N SER A 34 -9.58 1.69 15.75
CA SER A 34 -8.47 2.51 16.25
C SER A 34 -7.24 2.49 15.34
N LYS A 35 -6.92 1.34 14.74
CA LYS A 35 -5.82 1.22 13.75
C LYS A 35 -6.12 1.98 12.47
N LEU A 36 -7.36 1.87 11.96
CA LEU A 36 -7.78 2.60 10.77
C LEU A 36 -7.70 4.11 10.97
N LEU A 37 -8.13 4.60 12.14
CA LEU A 37 -8.02 6.01 12.50
C LEU A 37 -6.56 6.48 12.59
N GLN A 38 -5.65 5.66 13.13
CA GLN A 38 -4.21 5.98 13.16
C GLN A 38 -3.63 6.05 11.75
N LEU A 39 -3.92 5.09 10.87
CA LEU A 39 -3.46 5.12 9.48
C LEU A 39 -3.99 6.37 8.75
N ALA A 40 -5.27 6.70 8.93
CA ALA A 40 -5.86 7.91 8.35
C ALA A 40 -5.22 9.19 8.89
N ALA A 41 -4.86 9.23 10.18
CA ALA A 41 -4.14 10.35 10.78
C ALA A 41 -2.74 10.51 10.17
N ILE A 42 -2.00 9.42 9.98
CA ILE A 42 -0.65 9.47 9.37
C ILE A 42 -0.73 9.93 7.91
N VAL A 43 -1.69 9.40 7.14
CA VAL A 43 -1.89 9.79 5.74
C VAL A 43 -2.28 11.26 5.63
N SER A 44 -3.24 11.72 6.44
CA SER A 44 -3.65 13.13 6.44
C SER A 44 -2.54 14.06 6.92
N ALA A 45 -1.75 13.67 7.93
CA ALA A 45 -0.58 14.42 8.37
C ALA A 45 0.50 14.50 7.28
N ALA A 46 0.77 13.40 6.56
CA ALA A 46 1.72 13.40 5.45
C ALA A 46 1.27 14.34 4.32
N LEU A 47 -0.01 14.28 3.94
CA LEU A 47 -0.61 15.20 2.97
C LEU A 47 -0.50 16.66 3.41
N MET A 48 -0.86 16.98 4.67
CA MET A 48 -0.75 18.34 5.19
C MET A 48 0.72 18.83 5.23
N ALA A 49 1.65 17.95 5.60
CA ALA A 49 3.07 18.25 5.62
C ALA A 49 3.65 18.47 4.21
N ALA A 50 3.08 17.84 3.18
CA ALA A 50 3.44 18.09 1.78
C ALA A 50 3.17 19.55 1.37
N PHE A 51 2.04 20.10 1.81
CA PHE A 51 1.61 21.46 1.46
C PHE A 51 2.09 22.56 2.42
N ARG A 52 2.67 22.20 3.58
CA ARG A 52 3.17 23.16 4.56
C ARG A 52 4.69 23.33 4.48
N PRO A 53 5.21 24.47 3.97
CA PRO A 53 6.65 24.69 3.80
C PRO A 53 7.44 24.73 5.11
N VAL A 54 6.77 24.94 6.26
CA VAL A 54 7.39 24.94 7.60
C VAL A 54 8.04 23.59 7.95
N TYR A 55 7.56 22.49 7.38
CA TYR A 55 8.14 21.15 7.61
C TYR A 55 9.33 20.83 6.69
N TRP A 56 9.62 21.65 5.66
CA TRP A 56 10.69 21.40 4.69
C TRP A 56 12.06 21.97 5.14
N ARG A 57 12.53 21.53 6.31
CA ARG A 57 13.92 21.82 6.74
C ARG A 57 14.94 21.11 5.84
N ARG A 58 16.17 21.64 5.76
CA ARG A 58 17.26 21.09 4.91
C ARG A 58 17.46 19.58 5.08
N THR A 59 17.36 19.07 6.31
CA THR A 59 17.55 17.65 6.60
C THR A 59 16.43 16.77 6.04
N ILE A 60 15.18 17.21 6.16
CA ILE A 60 13.99 16.51 5.63
C ILE A 60 14.02 16.49 4.10
N ARG A 61 14.42 17.61 3.47
CA ARG A 61 14.60 17.68 2.01
C ARG A 61 15.65 16.69 1.51
N ASN A 62 16.77 16.55 2.23
CA ASN A 62 17.82 15.61 1.84
C ASN A 62 17.37 14.16 2.00
N ALA A 63 16.63 13.85 3.07
CA ALA A 63 16.03 12.52 3.27
C ALA A 63 15.01 12.20 2.17
N PHE A 64 14.14 13.16 1.84
CA PHE A 64 13.19 13.04 0.73
C PHE A 64 13.89 12.79 -0.60
N ALA A 65 14.91 13.59 -0.94
CA ALA A 65 15.63 13.44 -2.21
C ALA A 65 16.35 12.07 -2.31
N ARG A 66 16.94 11.59 -1.22
CA ARG A 66 17.54 10.24 -1.16
C ARG A 66 16.50 9.16 -1.37
N GLN A 67 15.33 9.29 -0.75
CA GLN A 67 14.25 8.31 -0.90
C GLN A 67 13.69 8.33 -2.33
N VAL A 68 13.52 9.51 -2.95
CA VAL A 68 13.08 9.62 -4.35
C VAL A 68 14.11 8.95 -5.28
N LEU A 69 15.41 9.15 -5.03
CA LEU A 69 16.46 8.52 -5.81
C LEU A 69 16.41 6.99 -5.69
N SER A 70 16.32 6.45 -4.47
CA SER A 70 16.29 4.99 -4.26
C SER A 70 14.97 4.37 -4.75
N SER A 71 13.82 4.90 -4.35
CA SER A 71 12.52 4.31 -4.72
C SER A 71 12.11 4.59 -6.17
N GLY A 72 12.57 5.71 -6.75
CA GLY A 72 12.27 6.09 -8.13
C GLY A 72 13.34 5.60 -9.10
N VAL A 73 14.53 6.18 -9.02
CA VAL A 73 15.58 5.99 -10.06
C VAL A 73 16.09 4.56 -10.09
N GLU A 74 16.37 3.94 -8.93
CA GLU A 74 16.82 2.55 -8.93
C GLU A 74 15.71 1.59 -9.39
N ALA A 75 14.44 1.97 -9.34
CA ALA A 75 13.33 1.13 -9.77
C ALA A 75 13.13 1.15 -11.29
N ILE A 76 13.65 2.16 -11.99
CA ILE A 76 13.56 2.29 -13.46
C ILE A 76 14.13 1.07 -14.18
N GLY A 77 15.27 0.53 -13.72
CA GLY A 77 15.90 -0.63 -14.38
C GLY A 77 15.02 -1.88 -14.37
N ILE A 78 14.45 -2.21 -13.21
CA ILE A 78 13.58 -3.39 -13.03
C ILE A 78 12.27 -3.19 -13.80
N ILE A 79 11.68 -2.00 -13.70
CA ILE A 79 10.41 -1.67 -14.37
C ILE A 79 10.58 -1.63 -15.89
N GLY A 80 11.67 -1.07 -16.40
CA GLY A 80 11.97 -1.03 -17.82
C GLY A 80 12.12 -2.44 -18.41
N PHE A 81 12.84 -3.32 -17.72
CA PHE A 81 12.93 -4.73 -18.12
C PHE A 81 11.55 -5.42 -18.14
N LEU A 82 10.74 -5.20 -17.10
CA LEU A 82 9.36 -5.69 -17.03
C LEU A 82 8.49 -5.15 -18.17
N GLY A 83 8.63 -3.87 -18.52
CA GLY A 83 7.89 -3.24 -19.62
C GLY A 83 8.22 -3.85 -20.97
N ILE A 84 9.49 -4.11 -21.24
CA ILE A 84 9.92 -4.78 -22.47
C ILE A 84 9.35 -6.21 -22.51
N ALA A 85 9.49 -6.97 -21.42
CA ALA A 85 8.98 -8.34 -21.34
C ALA A 85 7.45 -8.40 -21.53
N LEU A 86 6.72 -7.50 -20.85
CA LEU A 86 5.26 -7.38 -20.99
C LEU A 86 4.90 -6.94 -22.41
N GLY A 87 5.58 -5.97 -23.00
CA GLY A 87 5.33 -5.52 -24.36
C GLY A 87 5.42 -6.66 -25.38
N VAL A 88 6.48 -7.47 -25.32
CA VAL A 88 6.62 -8.66 -26.18
C VAL A 88 5.47 -9.65 -25.93
N LEU A 89 5.16 -9.94 -24.66
CA LEU A 89 4.10 -10.86 -24.29
C LEU A 89 2.71 -10.39 -24.78
N LEU A 90 2.45 -9.08 -24.73
CA LEU A 90 1.20 -8.49 -25.21
C LEU A 90 1.06 -8.55 -26.72
N VAL A 91 2.14 -8.34 -27.48
CA VAL A 91 2.13 -8.50 -28.94
C VAL A 91 1.81 -9.95 -29.32
N LEU A 92 2.45 -10.92 -28.66
CA LEU A 92 2.18 -12.33 -28.90
C LEU A 92 0.72 -12.69 -28.56
N GLN A 93 0.21 -12.19 -27.43
CA GLN A 93 -1.16 -12.43 -27.02
C GLN A 93 -2.17 -11.78 -27.99
N TYR A 94 -1.90 -10.55 -28.44
CA TYR A 94 -2.75 -9.82 -29.37
C TYR A 94 -2.93 -10.56 -30.71
N GLN A 95 -1.87 -11.18 -31.23
CA GLN A 95 -1.93 -12.00 -32.46
C GLN A 95 -2.88 -13.18 -32.32
N VAL A 96 -2.88 -13.85 -31.15
CA VAL A 96 -3.81 -14.97 -30.87
C VAL A 96 -5.26 -14.49 -30.83
N TRP A 97 -5.53 -13.31 -30.27
CA TRP A 97 -6.88 -12.74 -30.23
C TRP A 97 -7.39 -12.32 -31.60
N LEU A 98 -6.52 -11.79 -32.47
CA LEU A 98 -6.86 -11.45 -33.86
C LEU A 98 -7.25 -12.68 -34.68
N GLY A 99 -6.54 -13.80 -34.52
CA GLY A 99 -6.82 -15.03 -35.27
C GLY A 99 -8.18 -15.66 -34.95
N ASN A 100 -8.72 -15.40 -33.75
CA ASN A 100 -9.99 -15.98 -33.29
C ASN A 100 -11.22 -15.07 -33.52
N ILE A 101 -11.03 -13.79 -33.84
CA ILE A 101 -12.11 -12.82 -33.94
C ILE A 101 -11.98 -12.07 -35.26
N VAL A 102 -12.64 -12.61 -36.29
CA VAL A 102 -12.46 -12.22 -37.70
C VAL A 102 -12.95 -10.79 -38.04
N GLN A 103 -13.64 -10.05 -37.14
CA GLN A 103 -14.37 -8.83 -37.55
C GLN A 103 -14.53 -7.69 -36.52
N SER A 104 -13.73 -7.58 -35.45
CA SER A 104 -13.93 -6.51 -34.46
C SER A 104 -12.90 -5.40 -34.55
N LEU A 105 -13.25 -4.34 -35.30
CA LEU A 105 -12.55 -3.05 -35.28
C LEU A 105 -12.38 -2.47 -33.85
N LEU A 106 -13.19 -2.95 -32.89
CA LEU A 106 -13.12 -2.58 -31.46
C LEU A 106 -12.06 -3.34 -30.63
N LEU A 107 -11.52 -4.47 -31.07
CA LEU A 107 -10.60 -5.25 -30.21
C LEU A 107 -9.29 -4.54 -29.92
N GLY A 108 -8.69 -3.88 -30.91
CA GLY A 108 -7.43 -3.15 -30.74
C GLY A 108 -7.53 -2.06 -29.68
N PRO A 109 -8.47 -1.10 -29.81
CA PRO A 109 -8.65 -0.02 -28.83
C PRO A 109 -9.00 -0.52 -27.43
N VAL A 110 -9.86 -1.52 -27.30
CA VAL A 110 -10.26 -2.08 -25.99
C VAL A 110 -9.09 -2.83 -25.34
N PHE A 111 -8.32 -3.59 -26.12
CA PHE A 111 -7.14 -4.29 -25.63
C PHE A 111 -6.07 -3.31 -25.12
N VAL A 112 -5.77 -2.26 -25.88
CA VAL A 112 -4.82 -1.23 -25.45
C VAL A 112 -5.35 -0.49 -24.21
N ALA A 113 -6.62 -0.11 -24.19
CA ALA A 113 -7.20 0.60 -23.04
C ALA A 113 -7.13 -0.24 -21.75
N VAL A 114 -7.55 -1.50 -21.79
CA VAL A 114 -7.58 -2.35 -20.58
C VAL A 114 -6.18 -2.80 -20.19
N VAL A 115 -5.38 -3.28 -21.14
CA VAL A 115 -4.12 -3.93 -20.82
C VAL A 115 -3.02 -2.89 -20.57
N VAL A 116 -2.89 -1.89 -21.44
CA VAL A 116 -1.82 -0.90 -21.30
C VAL A 116 -2.17 0.13 -20.24
N ARG A 117 -3.42 0.62 -20.17
CA ARG A 117 -3.76 1.71 -19.22
C ARG A 117 -4.20 1.24 -17.84
N GLU A 118 -4.62 -0.01 -17.65
CA GLU A 118 -5.00 -0.51 -16.32
C GLU A 118 -3.98 -1.52 -15.77
N LEU A 119 -3.64 -2.55 -16.54
CA LEU A 119 -2.74 -3.61 -16.04
C LEU A 119 -1.30 -3.15 -15.92
N ALA A 120 -0.80 -2.33 -16.86
CA ALA A 120 0.57 -1.86 -16.84
C ALA A 120 0.88 -1.01 -15.58
N PRO A 121 0.06 0.02 -15.24
CA PRO A 121 0.19 0.76 -13.97
C PRO A 121 0.07 -0.11 -12.73
N LEU A 122 -0.87 -1.07 -12.74
CA LEU A 122 -1.12 -1.94 -11.59
C LEU A 122 0.10 -2.82 -11.28
N LEU A 123 0.73 -3.39 -12.32
CA LEU A 123 1.94 -4.20 -12.18
C LEU A 123 3.12 -3.38 -11.69
N VAL A 124 3.32 -2.16 -12.23
CA VAL A 124 4.38 -1.25 -11.77
C VAL A 124 4.20 -0.93 -10.29
N ASN A 125 2.99 -0.55 -9.89
CA ASN A 125 2.69 -0.22 -8.50
C ASN A 125 2.97 -1.40 -7.57
N LEU A 126 2.57 -2.61 -7.97
CA LEU A 126 2.78 -3.82 -7.18
C LEU A 126 4.28 -4.11 -6.99
N VAL A 127 5.08 -3.98 -8.04
CA VAL A 127 6.54 -4.20 -7.98
C VAL A 127 7.23 -3.15 -7.10
N VAL A 128 6.85 -1.87 -7.24
CA VAL A 128 7.42 -0.78 -6.44
C VAL A 128 7.05 -0.95 -4.96
N ILE A 129 5.80 -1.30 -4.65
CA ILE A 129 5.35 -1.57 -3.28
C ILE A 129 6.13 -2.75 -2.69
N ALA A 130 6.30 -3.84 -3.44
CA ALA A 130 7.01 -5.02 -2.94
C ALA A 130 8.49 -4.70 -2.62
N ARG A 131 9.19 -4.03 -3.53
CA ARG A 131 10.61 -3.69 -3.34
C ARG A 131 10.80 -2.60 -2.29
N SER A 132 10.17 -1.44 -2.51
CA SER A 132 10.40 -0.25 -1.68
C SER A 132 9.69 -0.36 -0.33
N GLY A 133 8.53 -1.02 -0.26
CA GLY A 133 7.85 -1.29 1.00
C GLY A 133 8.66 -2.20 1.92
N GLY A 134 9.31 -3.23 1.36
CA GLY A 134 10.19 -4.13 2.11
C GLY A 134 11.42 -3.41 2.68
N THR A 135 12.09 -2.60 1.86
CA THR A 135 13.25 -1.82 2.33
C THR A 135 12.86 -0.78 3.37
N MET A 136 11.76 -0.05 3.15
CA MET A 136 11.28 0.93 4.12
C MET A 136 10.88 0.29 5.44
N ALA A 137 10.21 -0.87 5.42
CA ALA A 137 9.87 -1.60 6.63
C ALA A 137 11.12 -2.04 7.41
N ALA A 138 12.14 -2.56 6.71
CA ALA A 138 13.41 -2.95 7.33
C ALA A 138 14.15 -1.74 7.93
N GLU A 139 14.19 -0.61 7.24
CA GLU A 139 14.83 0.61 7.74
C GLU A 139 14.08 1.21 8.94
N LEU A 140 12.75 1.22 8.93
CA LEU A 140 11.95 1.68 10.08
C LEU A 140 12.11 0.74 11.28
N ALA A 141 12.17 -0.58 11.03
CA ALA A 141 12.48 -1.55 12.06
C ALA A 141 13.88 -1.31 12.65
N LEU A 142 14.86 -0.99 11.81
CA LEU A 142 16.22 -0.67 12.26
C LEU A 142 16.24 0.57 13.15
N ILE A 143 15.55 1.66 12.76
CA ILE A 143 15.43 2.90 13.54
C ILE A 143 14.78 2.65 14.90
N HIS A 144 13.78 1.75 14.94
CA HIS A 144 13.11 1.40 16.18
C HIS A 144 13.99 0.54 17.10
N VAL A 145 14.70 -0.44 16.53
CA VAL A 145 15.61 -1.31 17.30
C VAL A 145 16.87 -0.57 17.76
N SER A 146 17.36 0.40 16.99
CA SER A 146 18.48 1.27 17.36
C SER A 146 18.11 2.31 18.44
N GLY A 147 16.82 2.56 18.66
CA GLY A 147 16.33 3.55 19.61
C GLY A 147 16.48 4.99 19.13
N GLU A 148 16.73 5.21 17.84
CA GLU A 148 16.86 6.56 17.25
C GLU A 148 15.55 7.35 17.33
N ASP A 149 14.40 6.68 17.37
CA ASP A 149 13.08 7.26 17.61
C ASP A 149 13.01 7.98 18.97
N ARG A 150 13.45 7.31 20.04
CA ARG A 150 13.49 7.85 21.40
C ARG A 150 14.52 8.97 21.56
N VAL A 151 15.63 8.89 20.83
CA VAL A 151 16.64 9.95 20.82
C VAL A 151 16.06 11.23 20.19
N ALA A 152 15.32 11.09 19.10
CA ALA A 152 14.64 12.22 18.45
C ALA A 152 13.58 12.86 19.37
N GLU A 153 12.79 12.04 20.09
CA GLU A 153 11.83 12.53 21.09
C GLU A 153 12.53 13.31 22.21
N GLY A 154 13.68 12.82 22.71
CA GLY A 154 14.49 13.51 23.72
C GLY A 154 15.07 14.86 23.26
N GLN A 155 15.11 15.11 21.95
CA GLN A 155 15.52 16.38 21.35
C GLN A 155 14.32 17.32 21.06
N GLY A 156 13.10 16.92 21.43
CA GLY A 156 11.87 17.66 21.15
C GLY A 156 11.42 17.59 19.69
N LEU A 157 11.91 16.60 18.92
CA LEU A 157 11.48 16.34 17.56
C LEU A 157 10.38 15.27 17.55
N ASP A 158 9.39 15.43 16.68
CA ASP A 158 8.41 14.38 16.41
C ASP A 158 9.03 13.33 15.47
N PRO A 159 9.29 12.08 15.94
CA PRO A 159 9.94 11.05 15.14
C PRO A 159 9.09 10.66 13.93
N LEU A 160 7.77 10.73 14.03
CA LEU A 160 6.86 10.37 12.94
C LEU A 160 6.97 11.39 11.80
N ALA A 161 7.01 12.68 12.15
CA ALA A 161 7.22 13.75 11.18
C ALA A 161 8.61 13.72 10.52
N TYR A 162 9.62 13.23 11.24
CA TYR A 162 11.00 13.24 10.75
C TYR A 162 11.37 12.01 9.91
N PHE A 163 10.94 10.81 10.32
CA PHE A 163 11.31 9.56 9.65
C PHE A 163 10.25 9.05 8.66
N VAL A 164 8.96 9.14 9.01
CA VAL A 164 7.89 8.49 8.23
C VAL A 164 7.38 9.41 7.11
N ILE A 165 7.01 10.65 7.44
CA ILE A 165 6.42 11.60 6.48
C ILE A 165 7.25 11.79 5.20
N PRO A 166 8.55 12.12 5.25
CA PRO A 166 9.32 12.34 4.02
C PRO A 166 9.39 11.10 3.14
N ARG A 167 9.41 9.91 3.74
CA ARG A 167 9.48 8.66 2.99
C ARG A 167 8.16 8.33 2.30
N VAL A 168 7.03 8.52 2.99
CA VAL A 168 5.70 8.35 2.40
C VAL A 168 5.53 9.30 1.22
N LEU A 169 5.88 10.58 1.38
CA LEU A 169 5.78 11.56 0.30
C LEU A 169 6.70 11.24 -0.89
N ALA A 170 7.94 10.84 -0.61
CA ALA A 170 8.89 10.45 -1.66
C ALA A 170 8.37 9.24 -2.45
N LEU A 171 7.84 8.22 -1.75
CA LEU A 171 7.30 7.03 -2.40
C LEU A 171 6.05 7.35 -3.22
N THR A 172 5.12 8.15 -2.70
CA THR A 172 3.93 8.58 -3.46
C THR A 172 4.33 9.32 -4.74
N LEU A 173 5.29 10.25 -4.66
CA LEU A 173 5.78 10.97 -5.83
C LEU A 173 6.48 10.03 -6.82
N SER A 174 7.38 9.17 -6.33
CA SER A 174 8.12 8.23 -7.18
C SER A 174 7.18 7.27 -7.91
N VAL A 175 6.19 6.70 -7.23
CA VAL A 175 5.19 5.82 -7.85
C VAL A 175 4.43 6.56 -8.93
N LEU A 176 3.92 7.77 -8.64
CA LEU A 176 3.17 8.57 -9.61
C LEU A 176 4.01 8.89 -10.85
N CYS A 177 5.27 9.30 -10.68
CA CYS A 177 6.18 9.55 -11.80
C CYS A 177 6.47 8.27 -12.61
N LEU A 178 6.74 7.14 -11.94
CA LEU A 178 7.00 5.86 -12.60
C LEU A 178 5.79 5.36 -13.38
N THR A 179 4.59 5.47 -12.82
CA THR A 179 3.36 5.11 -13.51
C THR A 179 3.21 5.92 -14.80
N LEU A 180 3.42 7.24 -14.75
CA LEU A 180 3.31 8.11 -15.93
C LEU A 180 4.36 7.82 -17.01
N ILE A 181 5.55 7.33 -16.62
CA ILE A 181 6.61 6.96 -17.58
C ILE A 181 6.29 5.63 -18.27
N PHE A 182 5.63 4.72 -17.57
CA PHE A 182 5.39 3.36 -18.04
C PHE A 182 4.13 3.20 -18.89
N THR A 183 3.14 4.07 -18.71
CA THR A 183 1.85 4.03 -19.40
C THR A 183 1.93 4.79 -20.72
#